data_AF-A0A6L3AHZ6-F1
#
_entry.id   AF-A0A6L3AHZ6-F1
#
_cell.length_a   1.000
_cell.length_b   1.000
_cell.length_c   1.000
_cell.angle_alpha   90.00
_cell.angle_beta   90.00
_cell.angle_gamma   90.00
#
_symmetry.space_group_name_H-M   'P 1'
#
loop_
_entity.id
_entity.type
_entity.pdbx_description
1 polymer ?
#
loop_
_entity_poly.entity_id
_entity_poly.type
_entity_poly.pdbx_seq_one_letter_code
_entity_poly.pdbx_strand_id
1 'polypeptide(L)'
;MQREKADILTTLAQAVIDMDIDCAKEAAAEVIRCKVDPYTAIMDGLAKGMDKVNELFENEEYFVPEILLCADAMYAGIEVLKPYLPKETAWSKKKAVIGVVKGDTHDIGKNLVKIMLDNAGFEMHDLGRNVPYAKFVDTAGELQADLVCLSTLMTTTMDGMQVVIEGLKKAGIASRVMVGGGPISPGFARNIGADGYAKNAAEAVKVANDIVQRIPFSPLILKTPELVSVKRGQGGTR
;
A
#
# COMPACT_ATOMS: atom_id res chain seq x y z
N MET A 1 7.25 36.04 10.80
CA MET A 1 8.44 35.30 10.33
C MET A 1 7.91 34.10 9.56
N GLN A 2 8.14 34.01 8.25
CA GLN A 2 7.75 32.81 7.49
C GLN A 2 8.84 31.78 7.74
N ARG A 3 8.50 30.69 8.43
CA ARG A 3 9.38 29.53 8.59
C ARG A 3 9.56 28.88 7.22
N GLU A 4 10.79 28.49 6.88
CA GLU A 4 11.03 27.87 5.58
C GLU A 4 10.41 26.46 5.54
N LYS A 5 10.03 25.99 4.35
CA LYS A 5 9.44 24.64 4.17
C LYS A 5 10.30 23.56 4.84
N ALA A 6 11.62 23.65 4.72
CA ALA A 6 12.57 22.69 5.31
C ALA A 6 12.50 22.66 6.85
N ASP A 7 12.25 23.81 7.47
CA ASP A 7 12.15 23.91 8.93
C ASP A 7 10.88 23.23 9.45
N ILE A 8 9.76 23.36 8.72
CA ILE A 8 8.48 22.75 9.10
C ILE A 8 8.56 21.23 9.00
N LEU A 9 9.15 20.69 7.92
CA LEU A 9 9.34 19.25 7.75
C LEU A 9 10.26 18.67 8.82
N THR A 10 11.35 19.36 9.13
CA THR A 10 12.25 18.99 10.23
C THR A 10 11.52 19.01 11.56
N THR A 11 10.67 20.01 11.81
CA THR A 11 9.88 20.10 13.05
C THR A 11 8.88 18.94 13.17
N LEU A 12 8.21 18.56 12.08
CA LEU A 12 7.32 17.39 12.07
C LEU A 12 8.07 16.10 12.39
N ALA A 13 9.23 15.89 11.77
CA ALA A 13 10.05 14.72 12.04
C ALA A 13 10.54 14.68 13.49
N GLN A 14 11.00 15.83 14.00
CA GLN A 14 11.49 15.96 15.38
C GLN A 14 10.37 15.75 16.40
N ALA A 15 9.17 16.26 16.15
CA ALA A 15 8.01 16.03 17.03
C ALA A 15 7.68 14.53 17.16
N VAL A 16 7.80 13.77 16.06
CA VAL A 16 7.62 12.31 16.10
C VAL A 16 8.72 11.64 16.92
N ILE A 17 9.98 12.02 16.70
CA ILE A 17 11.13 11.46 17.45
C ILE A 17 10.99 11.76 18.95
N ASP A 18 10.62 12.99 19.31
CA ASP A 18 10.50 13.42 20.70
C ASP A 18 9.19 12.98 21.39
N MET A 19 8.37 12.17 20.71
CA MET A 19 7.07 11.69 21.21
C MET A 19 6.08 12.83 21.55
N ASP A 20 6.22 13.98 20.89
CA ASP A 20 5.46 15.19 21.17
C ASP A 20 4.24 15.31 20.24
N ILE A 21 3.10 14.82 20.75
CA ILE A 21 1.80 14.85 20.08
C ILE A 21 1.34 16.28 19.77
N ASP A 22 1.56 17.22 20.69
CA ASP A 22 1.04 18.58 20.53
C ASP A 22 1.90 19.36 19.54
N CYS A 23 3.23 19.23 19.61
CA CYS A 23 4.14 19.77 18.60
C CYS A 23 3.84 19.20 17.21
N ALA A 24 3.55 17.90 17.08
CA ALA A 24 3.20 17.28 15.80
C ALA A 24 1.93 17.91 15.19
N LYS A 25 0.90 18.16 16.00
CA LYS A 25 -0.33 18.84 15.56
C LYS A 25 -0.08 20.30 15.19
N GLU A 26 0.70 21.02 15.99
CA GLU A 26 1.01 22.44 15.74
C GLU A 26 1.83 22.65 14.47
N ALA A 27 2.84 21.80 14.27
CA ALA A 27 3.65 21.78 13.06
C ALA A 27 2.81 21.38 11.84
N ALA A 28 1.90 20.40 11.98
CA ALA A 28 0.95 20.04 10.93
C ALA A 28 -0.01 21.19 10.58
N ALA A 29 -0.48 21.95 11.57
CA ALA A 29 -1.25 23.16 11.31
C ALA A 29 -0.42 24.25 10.61
N GLU A 30 0.89 24.32 10.88
CA GLU A 30 1.82 25.23 10.21
C GLU A 30 1.99 24.89 8.72
N VAL A 31 2.04 23.61 8.35
CA VAL A 31 2.03 23.15 6.96
C VAL A 31 0.89 23.80 6.18
N ILE A 32 -0.32 23.81 6.75
CA ILE A 32 -1.51 24.39 6.12
C ILE A 32 -1.38 25.92 6.00
N ARG A 33 -0.95 26.60 7.06
CA ARG A 33 -0.76 28.07 7.06
C ARG A 33 0.27 28.51 6.02
N CYS A 34 1.35 27.75 5.89
CA CYS A 34 2.46 28.04 4.99
C CYS A 34 2.26 27.45 3.58
N LYS A 35 1.10 26.81 3.31
CA LYS A 35 0.76 26.18 2.01
C LYS A 35 1.82 25.17 1.55
N VAL A 36 2.43 24.47 2.50
CA VAL A 36 3.27 23.32 2.20
C VAL A 36 2.35 22.18 1.79
N ASP A 37 2.76 21.40 0.78
CA ASP A 37 2.00 20.24 0.33
C ASP A 37 1.83 19.21 1.48
N PRO A 38 0.58 18.88 1.88
CA PRO A 38 0.32 17.94 2.97
C PRO A 38 0.89 16.55 2.71
N TYR A 39 0.92 16.11 1.45
CA TYR A 39 1.51 14.82 1.08
C TYR A 39 3.01 14.80 1.40
N THR A 40 3.73 15.84 0.97
CA THR A 40 5.14 16.04 1.32
C THR A 40 5.33 16.10 2.84
N ALA A 41 4.46 16.78 3.58
CA ALA A 41 4.56 16.87 5.04
C ALA A 41 4.41 15.52 5.75
N ILE A 42 3.50 14.66 5.27
CA ILE A 42 3.34 13.30 5.80
C ILE A 42 4.57 12.45 5.46
N MET A 43 5.02 12.45 4.20
CA MET A 43 6.07 11.52 3.75
C MET A 43 7.48 11.96 4.15
N ASP A 44 7.81 13.24 3.93
CA ASP A 44 9.16 13.76 4.16
C ASP A 44 9.33 14.40 5.55
N GLY A 45 8.25 14.52 6.32
CA GLY A 45 8.24 14.98 7.71
C GLY A 45 7.90 13.85 8.67
N LEU A 46 6.61 13.56 8.85
CA LEU A 46 6.11 12.62 9.86
C LEU A 46 6.65 11.18 9.68
N ALA A 47 6.52 10.62 8.48
CA ALA A 47 7.00 9.26 8.19
C ALA A 47 8.53 9.17 8.27
N LYS A 48 9.24 10.23 7.86
CA LYS A 48 10.70 10.32 8.00
C LYS A 48 11.16 10.37 9.47
N GLY A 49 10.36 10.99 10.34
CA GLY A 49 10.56 10.89 11.79
C GLY A 49 10.47 9.44 12.27
N MET A 50 9.48 8.69 11.76
CA MET A 50 9.32 7.27 12.08
C MET A 50 10.47 6.40 11.56
N ASP A 51 11.02 6.69 10.38
CA ASP A 51 12.24 6.02 9.88
C ASP A 51 13.40 6.21 10.86
N LYS A 52 13.57 7.43 11.40
CA LYS A 52 14.61 7.71 12.39
C LYS A 52 14.35 6.98 13.72
N VAL A 53 13.10 6.91 14.16
CA VAL A 53 12.69 6.13 15.34
C VAL A 53 13.04 4.65 15.18
N ASN A 54 12.89 4.09 13.98
CA ASN A 54 13.32 2.72 13.70
C ASN A 54 14.85 2.56 13.84
N GLU A 55 15.65 3.51 13.34
CA GLU A 55 17.11 3.50 13.56
C GLU A 55 17.47 3.57 15.06
N LEU A 56 16.77 4.40 15.83
CA LEU A 56 17.00 4.52 17.29
C LEU A 56 16.67 3.22 18.02
N PHE A 57 15.62 2.52 17.61
CA PHE A 57 15.29 1.19 18.14
C PHE A 57 16.33 0.13 17.76
N GLU A 58 16.79 0.12 16.51
CA GLU A 58 17.85 -0.80 16.05
C GLU A 58 19.17 -0.59 16.81
N ASN A 59 19.44 0.65 17.23
CA ASN A 59 20.60 1.00 18.04
C ASN A 59 20.38 0.84 19.56
N GLU A 60 19.26 0.24 19.98
CA GLU A 60 18.89 0.03 21.39
C GLU A 60 18.73 1.33 22.20
N GLU A 61 18.51 2.47 21.53
CA GLU A 61 18.25 3.76 22.19
C GLU A 61 16.79 3.89 22.60
N TYR A 62 15.86 3.41 21.75
CA TYR A 62 14.42 3.37 22.03
C TYR A 62 13.95 1.93 22.24
N PHE A 63 12.88 1.76 23.02
CA PHE A 63 12.20 0.48 23.19
C PHE A 63 10.80 0.55 22.60
N VAL A 64 10.06 -0.55 22.75
CA VAL A 64 8.69 -0.68 22.23
C VAL A 64 7.74 0.42 22.76
N PRO A 65 7.76 0.81 24.05
CA PRO A 65 6.90 1.90 24.53
C PRO A 65 7.14 3.23 23.81
N GLU A 66 8.40 3.60 23.56
CA GLU A 66 8.77 4.83 22.87
C GLU A 66 8.28 4.81 21.42
N ILE A 67 8.45 3.68 20.70
CA ILE A 67 7.92 3.51 19.34
C ILE A 67 6.42 3.79 19.28
N LEU A 68 5.65 3.30 20.26
CA LEU A 68 4.20 3.48 20.30
C LEU A 68 3.84 4.96 20.50
N LEU A 69 4.55 5.67 21.38
CA LEU A 69 4.35 7.11 21.58
C LEU A 69 4.74 7.93 20.35
N CYS A 70 5.83 7.57 19.66
CA CYS A 70 6.21 8.17 18.38
C CYS A 70 5.12 7.96 17.31
N ALA A 71 4.54 6.76 17.25
CA ALA A 71 3.45 6.45 16.33
C ALA A 71 2.19 7.29 16.65
N ASP A 72 1.85 7.49 17.92
CA ASP A 72 0.74 8.35 18.34
C ASP A 72 0.97 9.82 17.91
N ALA A 73 2.19 10.34 18.07
CA ALA A 73 2.56 11.67 17.58
C ALA A 73 2.46 11.77 16.05
N MET A 74 2.94 10.75 15.34
CA MET A 74 2.82 10.67 13.88
C MET A 74 1.35 10.70 13.43
N TYR A 75 0.49 9.88 14.03
CA TYR A 75 -0.94 9.83 13.70
C TYR A 75 -1.65 11.13 14.03
N ALA A 76 -1.33 11.77 15.15
CA ALA A 76 -1.88 13.07 15.50
C ALA A 76 -1.59 14.14 14.44
N GLY A 77 -0.35 14.17 13.90
CA GLY A 77 0.00 15.03 12.78
C GLY A 77 -0.76 14.69 11.49
N ILE A 78 -0.88 13.39 11.17
CA ILE A 78 -1.62 12.93 9.98
C ILE A 78 -3.10 13.34 10.05
N GLU A 79 -3.76 13.20 11.19
CA GLU A 79 -5.18 13.56 11.34
C GLU A 79 -5.43 15.07 11.08
N VAL A 80 -4.46 15.93 11.38
CA VAL A 80 -4.54 17.35 11.03
C VAL A 80 -4.37 17.58 9.53
N LEU A 81 -3.49 16.83 8.86
CA LEU A 81 -3.17 16.98 7.44
C LEU A 81 -4.19 16.30 6.51
N LYS A 82 -4.79 15.20 6.96
CA LYS A 82 -5.67 14.34 6.16
C LYS A 82 -6.81 15.08 5.44
N PRO A 83 -7.52 16.05 6.06
CA PRO A 83 -8.58 16.80 5.37
C PRO A 83 -8.10 17.65 4.19
N TYR A 84 -6.79 17.96 4.14
CA TYR A 84 -6.18 18.83 3.14
C TYR A 84 -5.44 18.08 2.04
N LEU A 85 -5.36 16.75 2.14
CA LEU A 85 -4.85 15.95 1.05
C LEU A 85 -5.76 16.09 -0.18
N PRO A 86 -5.19 16.23 -1.39
CA PRO A 86 -5.99 16.24 -2.60
C PRO A 86 -6.72 14.91 -2.71
N LYS A 87 -8.05 14.95 -2.73
CA LYS A 87 -8.87 13.77 -2.96
C LYS A 87 -8.79 13.40 -4.43
N GLU A 88 -8.13 12.30 -4.73
CA GLU A 88 -8.23 11.72 -6.07
C GLU A 88 -9.53 10.90 -6.14
N THR A 89 -10.50 11.38 -6.92
CA THR A 89 -11.77 10.65 -7.13
C THR A 89 -11.69 9.65 -8.27
N ALA A 90 -10.54 9.56 -8.96
CA ALA A 90 -10.33 8.73 -10.14
C ALA A 90 -10.59 7.23 -9.87
N TRP A 91 -10.37 6.78 -8.63
CA TRP A 91 -10.51 5.39 -8.21
C TRP A 91 -11.73 5.12 -7.35
N SER A 92 -12.63 6.11 -7.21
CA SER A 92 -13.90 5.92 -6.50
C SER A 92 -14.59 4.67 -7.05
N LYS A 93 -14.76 3.66 -6.17
CA LYS A 93 -15.32 2.29 -6.40
C LYS A 93 -14.32 1.13 -6.47
N LYS A 94 -13.00 1.35 -6.47
CA LYS A 94 -12.04 0.25 -6.37
C LYS A 94 -11.94 -0.25 -4.94
N LYS A 95 -12.22 -1.53 -4.71
CA LYS A 95 -12.19 -2.13 -3.37
C LYS A 95 -10.84 -2.75 -3.10
N ALA A 96 -10.26 -2.48 -1.93
CA ALA A 96 -8.98 -3.01 -1.54
C ALA A 96 -9.05 -3.66 -0.16
N VAL A 97 -8.51 -4.86 -0.03
CA VAL A 97 -8.32 -5.54 1.26
C VAL A 97 -6.88 -5.32 1.71
N ILE A 98 -6.66 -4.93 2.96
CA ILE A 98 -5.31 -4.73 3.49
C ILE A 98 -5.15 -5.42 4.85
N GLY A 99 -3.98 -6.01 5.12
CA GLY A 99 -3.70 -6.62 6.41
C GLY A 99 -2.23 -7.00 6.60
N VAL A 100 -1.83 -7.16 7.86
CA VAL A 100 -0.55 -7.78 8.22
C VAL A 100 -0.75 -9.29 8.34
N VAL A 101 0.12 -10.05 7.67
CA VAL A 101 -0.01 -11.51 7.56
C VAL A 101 0.10 -12.22 8.93
N LYS A 102 -0.40 -13.45 9.00
CA LYS A 102 -0.37 -14.28 10.21
C LYS A 102 1.04 -14.36 10.82
N GLY A 103 1.11 -14.25 12.15
CA GLY A 103 2.34 -14.30 12.91
C GLY A 103 3.08 -12.96 13.03
N ASP A 104 2.56 -11.90 12.40
CA ASP A 104 3.13 -10.55 12.47
C ASP A 104 2.08 -9.56 13.00
N THR A 105 2.53 -8.58 13.79
CA THR A 105 1.69 -7.55 14.43
C THR A 105 2.05 -6.11 14.04
N HIS A 106 3.09 -5.90 13.24
CA HIS A 106 3.62 -4.57 12.90
C HIS A 106 2.71 -3.87 11.88
N ASP A 107 1.86 -2.95 12.35
CA ASP A 107 0.79 -2.33 11.56
C ASP A 107 0.99 -0.83 11.26
N ILE A 108 2.04 -0.19 11.77
CA ILE A 108 2.29 1.24 11.58
C ILE A 108 2.38 1.60 10.09
N GLY A 109 3.24 0.90 9.34
CA GLY A 109 3.38 1.10 7.89
C GLY A 109 2.12 0.70 7.11
N LYS A 110 1.44 -0.38 7.51
CA LYS A 110 0.15 -0.80 6.92
C LYS A 110 -0.90 0.30 7.07
N ASN A 111 -1.01 0.91 8.25
CA ASN A 111 -1.96 1.99 8.52
C ASN A 111 -1.66 3.23 7.68
N LEU A 112 -0.38 3.58 7.52
CA LEU A 112 0.00 4.68 6.63
C LEU A 112 -0.41 4.39 5.18
N VAL A 113 -0.08 3.21 4.65
CA VAL A 113 -0.50 2.77 3.30
C VAL A 113 -2.02 2.85 3.13
N LYS A 114 -2.78 2.37 4.12
CA LYS A 114 -4.25 2.44 4.14
C LYS A 114 -4.74 3.88 4.02
N ILE A 115 -4.21 4.80 4.83
CA ILE A 115 -4.62 6.21 4.81
C ILE A 115 -4.35 6.83 3.43
N MET A 116 -3.21 6.51 2.83
CA MET A 116 -2.84 7.04 1.51
C MET A 116 -3.71 6.47 0.38
N LEU A 117 -4.04 5.17 0.41
CA LEU A 117 -4.92 4.54 -0.57
C LEU A 117 -6.38 4.99 -0.41
N ASP A 118 -6.86 5.16 0.82
CA ASP A 118 -8.17 5.76 1.13
C ASP A 118 -8.27 7.17 0.55
N ASN A 119 -7.23 8.00 0.74
CA ASN A 119 -7.17 9.32 0.13
C ASN A 119 -7.08 9.29 -1.41
N ALA A 120 -6.47 8.25 -1.98
CA ALA A 120 -6.44 8.02 -3.42
C ALA A 120 -7.78 7.50 -3.98
N GLY A 121 -8.79 7.30 -3.14
CA GLY A 121 -10.15 6.95 -3.55
C GLY A 121 -10.49 5.46 -3.54
N PHE A 122 -9.61 4.61 -3.01
CA PHE A 122 -9.92 3.20 -2.80
C PHE A 122 -10.88 3.01 -1.62
N GLU A 123 -11.84 2.10 -1.75
CA GLU A 123 -12.65 1.60 -0.65
C GLU A 123 -11.82 0.56 0.14
N MET A 124 -11.24 1.01 1.25
CA MET A 124 -10.30 0.21 2.05
C MET A 124 -11.01 -0.68 3.08
N HIS A 125 -10.81 -1.99 2.99
CA HIS A 125 -11.23 -3.00 3.96
C HIS A 125 -10.02 -3.53 4.72
N ASP A 126 -9.85 -3.06 5.96
CA ASP A 126 -8.71 -3.37 6.81
C ASP A 126 -8.98 -4.60 7.68
N LEU A 127 -8.23 -5.67 7.47
CA LEU A 127 -8.33 -6.90 8.24
C LEU A 127 -7.56 -6.83 9.57
N GLY A 128 -6.75 -5.78 9.75
CA GLY A 128 -5.91 -5.58 10.93
C GLY A 128 -4.58 -6.31 10.82
N ARG A 129 -4.17 -6.93 11.93
CA ARG A 129 -2.88 -7.58 12.12
C ARG A 129 -3.01 -9.02 12.58
N ASN A 130 -1.95 -9.81 12.40
CA ASN A 130 -1.94 -11.26 12.64
C ASN A 130 -3.09 -11.96 11.90
N VAL A 131 -3.28 -11.63 10.63
CA VAL A 131 -4.47 -12.03 9.87
C VAL A 131 -4.28 -13.45 9.31
N PRO A 132 -5.20 -14.40 9.60
CA PRO A 132 -5.16 -15.72 8.98
C PRO A 132 -5.22 -15.64 7.45
N TYR A 133 -4.40 -16.44 6.76
CA TYR A 133 -4.29 -16.39 5.30
C TYR A 133 -5.64 -16.59 4.59
N ALA A 134 -6.47 -17.51 5.08
CA ALA A 134 -7.81 -17.76 4.53
C ALA A 134 -8.69 -16.51 4.57
N LYS A 135 -8.60 -15.69 5.63
CA LYS A 135 -9.42 -14.48 5.77
C LYS A 135 -9.15 -13.46 4.65
N PHE A 136 -7.92 -13.38 4.14
CA PHE A 136 -7.64 -12.55 2.96
C PHE A 136 -8.40 -13.07 1.73
N VAL A 137 -8.41 -14.39 1.51
CA VAL A 137 -9.07 -15.03 0.36
C VAL A 137 -10.58 -14.87 0.47
N ASP A 138 -11.15 -15.19 1.63
CA ASP A 138 -12.59 -15.13 1.90
C ASP A 138 -13.11 -13.70 1.71
N THR A 139 -12.49 -12.72 2.39
CA THR A 139 -12.93 -11.33 2.32
C THR A 139 -12.70 -10.72 0.93
N ALA A 140 -11.61 -11.05 0.23
CA ALA A 140 -11.40 -10.60 -1.15
C ALA A 140 -12.47 -11.15 -2.10
N GLY A 141 -12.88 -12.41 -1.93
CA GLY A 141 -13.94 -13.04 -2.72
C GLY A 141 -15.31 -12.43 -2.44
N GLU A 142 -15.68 -12.30 -1.15
CA GLU A 142 -16.96 -11.72 -0.71
C GLU A 142 -17.17 -10.30 -1.21
N LEU A 143 -16.12 -9.48 -1.14
CA LEU A 143 -16.18 -8.07 -1.56
C LEU A 143 -15.99 -7.87 -3.05
N GLN A 144 -15.52 -8.91 -3.76
CA GLN A 144 -14.98 -8.81 -5.11
C GLN A 144 -13.88 -7.73 -5.18
N ALA A 145 -12.92 -7.82 -4.27
CA ALA A 145 -11.85 -6.83 -4.14
C ALA A 145 -11.01 -6.75 -5.42
N ASP A 146 -10.68 -5.53 -5.86
CA ASP A 146 -9.77 -5.29 -6.97
C ASP A 146 -8.30 -5.50 -6.55
N LEU A 147 -8.00 -5.24 -5.28
CA LEU A 147 -6.64 -5.21 -4.73
C LEU A 147 -6.58 -5.91 -3.37
N VAL A 148 -5.52 -6.69 -3.14
CA VAL A 148 -5.13 -7.24 -1.84
C VAL A 148 -3.73 -6.75 -1.51
N CYS A 149 -3.60 -6.02 -0.41
CA CYS A 149 -2.35 -5.48 0.11
C CYS A 149 -1.88 -6.31 1.30
N LEU A 150 -0.72 -6.96 1.17
CA LEU A 150 -0.13 -7.78 2.22
C LEU A 150 1.09 -7.07 2.82
N SER A 151 1.14 -7.01 4.15
CA SER A 151 2.24 -6.40 4.89
C SER A 151 2.91 -7.41 5.83
N THR A 152 4.24 -7.34 5.94
CA THR A 152 5.03 -7.98 6.99
C THR A 152 6.27 -7.15 7.30
N LEU A 153 6.69 -7.13 8.56
CA LEU A 153 7.99 -6.61 8.98
C LEU A 153 8.95 -7.73 9.42
N MET A 154 8.48 -8.98 9.51
CA MET A 154 9.30 -10.12 9.94
C MET A 154 9.65 -11.05 8.78
N THR A 155 10.92 -11.42 8.68
CA THR A 155 11.41 -12.39 7.67
C THR A 155 10.72 -13.75 7.81
N THR A 156 10.40 -14.17 9.04
CA THR A 156 9.76 -15.45 9.36
C THR A 156 8.32 -15.58 8.85
N THR A 157 7.67 -14.49 8.46
CA THR A 157 6.27 -14.50 7.99
C THR A 157 6.13 -14.15 6.50
N MET A 158 7.24 -13.88 5.81
CA MET A 158 7.28 -13.54 4.39
C MET A 158 6.61 -14.60 3.52
N ASP A 159 6.94 -15.88 3.71
CA ASP A 159 6.40 -16.99 2.92
C ASP A 159 4.87 -17.11 3.04
N GLY A 160 4.29 -16.58 4.13
CA GLY A 160 2.84 -16.48 4.31
C GLY A 160 2.14 -15.68 3.21
N MET A 161 2.84 -14.71 2.60
CA MET A 161 2.30 -13.94 1.47
C MET A 161 2.05 -14.82 0.24
N GLN A 162 2.94 -15.76 -0.05
CA GLN A 162 2.76 -16.70 -1.16
C GLN A 162 1.53 -17.59 -0.94
N VAL A 163 1.28 -18.01 0.31
CA VAL A 163 0.10 -18.81 0.65
C VAL A 163 -1.19 -18.07 0.32
N VAL A 164 -1.26 -16.76 0.60
CA VAL A 164 -2.42 -15.93 0.26
C VAL A 164 -2.58 -15.81 -1.26
N ILE A 165 -1.48 -15.53 -1.99
CA ILE A 165 -1.49 -15.40 -3.46
C ILE A 165 -1.98 -16.70 -4.12
N GLU A 166 -1.47 -17.84 -3.68
CA GLU A 166 -1.90 -19.15 -4.18
C GLU A 166 -3.35 -19.45 -3.82
N GLY A 167 -3.79 -19.05 -2.62
CA GLY A 167 -5.18 -19.18 -2.18
C GLY A 167 -6.15 -18.43 -3.09
N LEU A 168 -5.86 -17.16 -3.40
CA LEU A 168 -6.64 -16.34 -4.34
C LEU A 168 -6.71 -17.00 -5.73
N LYS A 169 -5.57 -17.48 -6.24
CA LYS A 169 -5.50 -18.18 -7.54
C LYS A 169 -6.33 -19.47 -7.55
N LYS A 170 -6.22 -20.30 -6.51
CA LYS A 170 -6.98 -21.56 -6.38
C LYS A 170 -8.49 -21.30 -6.28
N ALA A 171 -8.90 -20.20 -5.65
CA ALA A 171 -10.30 -19.78 -5.55
C ALA A 171 -10.82 -19.08 -6.81
N GLY A 172 -9.99 -18.84 -7.83
CA GLY A 172 -10.38 -18.12 -9.04
C GLY A 172 -10.66 -16.63 -8.82
N ILE A 173 -10.13 -16.05 -7.74
CA ILE A 173 -10.29 -14.63 -7.40
C ILE A 173 -9.26 -13.81 -8.19
N ALA A 174 -9.74 -12.86 -8.99
CA ALA A 174 -8.93 -12.07 -9.90
C ALA A 174 -8.27 -10.82 -9.29
N SER A 175 -8.31 -10.67 -7.96
CA SER A 175 -7.71 -9.53 -7.26
C SER A 175 -6.21 -9.42 -7.56
N ARG A 176 -5.74 -8.19 -7.78
CA ARG A 176 -4.31 -7.90 -7.84
C ARG A 176 -3.70 -7.98 -6.45
N VAL A 177 -2.47 -8.47 -6.33
CA VAL A 177 -1.76 -8.54 -5.05
C VAL A 177 -0.58 -7.59 -5.04
N MET A 178 -0.59 -6.65 -4.08
CA MET A 178 0.56 -5.80 -3.76
C MET A 178 1.15 -6.23 -2.42
N VAL A 179 2.48 -6.36 -2.37
CA VAL A 179 3.21 -6.72 -1.15
C VAL A 179 4.15 -5.61 -0.71
N GLY A 180 4.40 -5.51 0.59
CA GLY A 180 5.35 -4.54 1.14
C GLY A 180 5.71 -4.80 2.60
N GLY A 181 6.54 -3.91 3.14
CA GLY A 181 7.13 -3.98 4.47
C GLY A 181 8.63 -4.23 4.43
N GLY A 182 9.32 -3.94 5.55
CA GLY A 182 10.78 -3.78 5.60
C GLY A 182 11.62 -4.90 4.96
N PRO A 183 11.36 -6.19 5.23
CA PRO A 183 12.18 -7.27 4.66
C PRO A 183 11.80 -7.64 3.21
N ILE A 184 10.74 -7.05 2.65
CA ILE A 184 10.28 -7.39 1.29
C ILE A 184 11.17 -6.72 0.26
N SER A 185 11.57 -7.48 -0.76
CA SER A 185 12.32 -6.96 -1.90
C SER A 185 11.52 -7.13 -3.20
N PRO A 186 11.83 -6.35 -4.26
CA PRO A 186 11.25 -6.56 -5.59
C PRO A 186 11.49 -7.99 -6.13
N GLY A 187 12.63 -8.60 -5.78
CA GLY A 187 12.96 -9.96 -6.19
C GLY A 187 12.05 -10.99 -5.53
N PHE A 188 11.87 -10.88 -4.20
CA PHE A 188 10.95 -11.73 -3.46
C PHE A 188 9.51 -11.61 -3.97
N ALA A 189 9.02 -10.38 -4.15
CA ALA A 189 7.67 -10.12 -4.65
C ALA A 189 7.38 -10.82 -6.00
N ARG A 190 8.34 -10.76 -6.94
CA ARG A 190 8.23 -11.47 -8.22
C ARG A 190 8.21 -12.99 -8.05
N ASN A 191 9.06 -13.52 -7.18
CA ASN A 191 9.20 -14.96 -6.97
C ASN A 191 7.91 -15.60 -6.41
N ILE A 192 7.22 -14.91 -5.51
CA ILE A 192 5.92 -15.37 -4.95
C ILE A 192 4.73 -15.07 -5.89
N GLY A 193 4.97 -14.39 -7.00
CA GLY A 193 3.97 -14.06 -8.00
C GLY A 193 2.99 -12.96 -7.59
N ALA A 194 3.45 -11.95 -6.84
CA ALA A 194 2.71 -10.72 -6.58
C ALA A 194 2.65 -9.84 -7.84
N ASP A 195 1.57 -9.08 -8.01
CA ASP A 195 1.39 -8.14 -9.13
C ASP A 195 2.18 -6.84 -8.91
N GLY A 196 2.41 -6.46 -7.64
CA GLY A 196 3.09 -5.22 -7.28
C GLY A 196 3.92 -5.34 -5.99
N TYR A 197 4.93 -4.49 -5.89
CA TYR A 197 5.74 -4.29 -4.69
C TYR A 197 5.85 -2.79 -4.44
N ALA A 198 5.74 -2.37 -3.18
CA ALA A 198 5.98 -0.99 -2.79
C ALA A 198 6.88 -0.93 -1.56
N LYS A 199 7.93 -0.10 -1.64
CA LYS A 199 8.88 0.09 -0.53
C LYS A 199 8.35 1.00 0.58
N ASN A 200 7.39 1.87 0.27
CA ASN A 200 6.80 2.82 1.22
C ASN A 200 5.39 3.23 0.78
N ALA A 201 4.68 3.98 1.62
CA ALA A 201 3.30 4.37 1.37
C ALA A 201 3.12 5.27 0.13
N ALA A 202 4.09 6.11 -0.17
CA ALA A 202 4.06 6.96 -1.36
C ALA A 202 4.11 6.13 -2.66
N GLU A 203 5.00 5.14 -2.71
CA GLU A 203 5.12 4.21 -3.83
C GLU A 203 3.91 3.27 -3.91
N ALA A 204 3.33 2.89 -2.77
CA ALA A 204 2.16 2.01 -2.72
C ALA A 204 0.96 2.58 -3.48
N VAL A 205 0.70 3.88 -3.38
CA VAL A 205 -0.38 4.53 -4.17
C VAL A 205 -0.11 4.42 -5.67
N LYS A 206 1.14 4.68 -6.10
CA LYS A 206 1.52 4.62 -7.52
C LYS A 206 1.40 3.21 -8.08
N VAL A 207 1.90 2.23 -7.33
CA VAL A 207 1.89 0.81 -7.71
C VAL A 207 0.46 0.27 -7.74
N ALA A 208 -0.35 0.56 -6.72
CA ALA A 208 -1.76 0.17 -6.69
C ALA A 208 -2.52 0.70 -7.91
N ASN A 209 -2.31 1.97 -8.27
CA ASN A 209 -2.93 2.58 -9.44
C ASN A 209 -2.53 1.87 -10.74
N ASP A 210 -1.23 1.60 -10.93
CA ASP A 210 -0.74 0.92 -12.13
C ASP A 210 -1.29 -0.50 -12.25
N ILE A 211 -1.22 -1.32 -11.20
CA ILE A 211 -1.61 -2.73 -11.30
C ILE A 211 -3.12 -2.95 -11.43
N VAL A 212 -3.94 -2.08 -10.84
CA VAL A 212 -5.41 -2.15 -10.95
C VAL A 212 -5.92 -1.67 -12.32
N GLN A 213 -5.16 -0.80 -13.00
CA GLN A 213 -5.46 -0.37 -14.38
C GLN A 213 -5.13 -1.42 -15.43
N ARG A 214 -4.19 -2.32 -15.15
CA ARG A 214 -3.81 -3.38 -16.09
C ARG A 214 -4.99 -4.32 -16.28
N ILE A 215 -5.58 -4.29 -17.48
CA ILE A 215 -6.65 -5.21 -17.91
C ILE A 215 -6.23 -6.65 -17.53
N PRO A 216 -7.10 -7.44 -16.87
CA PRO A 216 -6.77 -8.82 -16.57
C PRO A 216 -6.45 -9.55 -17.87
N PHE A 217 -5.27 -10.18 -17.92
CA PHE A 217 -4.90 -11.02 -19.04
C PHE A 217 -5.81 -12.26 -18.98
N SER A 218 -6.87 -12.29 -19.79
CA SER A 218 -7.68 -13.49 -19.97
C SER A 218 -6.85 -14.50 -20.77
N PRO A 219 -6.57 -15.72 -20.27
CA PRO A 219 -5.88 -16.75 -21.04
C PRO A 219 -6.75 -17.38 -22.15
N LEU A 220 -7.99 -16.91 -22.36
CA LEU A 220 -8.87 -17.42 -23.42
C LEU A 220 -9.40 -16.28 -24.28
N ILE A 221 -8.83 -16.14 -25.49
CA ILE A 221 -9.46 -16.29 -26.82
C ILE A 221 -8.34 -16.04 -27.85
N LEU A 222 -7.54 -17.08 -28.12
CA LEU A 222 -6.96 -17.29 -29.46
C LEU A 222 -7.78 -18.41 -30.08
N LYS A 223 -9.03 -18.11 -30.46
CA LYS A 223 -9.67 -18.91 -31.50
C LYS A 223 -8.97 -18.52 -32.80
N THR A 224 -8.06 -19.37 -33.25
CA THR A 224 -7.57 -19.38 -34.63
C THR A 224 -8.79 -19.28 -35.56
N PRO A 225 -8.79 -18.38 -36.56
CA PRO A 225 -9.76 -18.48 -37.62
C PRO A 225 -9.45 -19.77 -38.39
N GLU A 226 -10.41 -20.69 -38.43
CA GLU A 226 -10.42 -21.76 -39.42
C GLU A 226 -10.31 -21.09 -40.81
N LEU A 227 -9.16 -21.26 -41.45
CA LEU A 227 -8.99 -20.94 -42.86
C LEU A 227 -9.86 -21.93 -43.64
N VAL A 228 -11.05 -21.44 -44.02
CA VAL A 228 -11.94 -22.01 -45.01
C VAL A 228 -11.11 -22.44 -46.22
N SER A 229 -11.05 -23.75 -46.44
CA SER A 229 -10.48 -24.35 -47.64
C SER A 229 -11.29 -23.91 -48.85
N VAL A 230 -10.78 -22.94 -49.61
CA VAL A 230 -11.31 -22.63 -50.95
C VAL A 230 -10.90 -23.77 -51.87
N LYS A 231 -11.82 -24.73 -52.08
CA LYS A 231 -11.76 -25.64 -53.22
C LYS A 231 -11.83 -24.80 -54.49
N ARG A 232 -10.71 -24.63 -55.20
CA ARG A 232 -10.73 -24.22 -56.61
C ARG A 232 -11.29 -25.40 -57.42
N GLY A 233 -12.55 -25.28 -57.81
CA GLY A 233 -13.17 -26.15 -58.81
C GLY A 233 -12.47 -25.99 -60.15
N GLN A 234 -12.14 -27.14 -60.74
CA GLN A 234 -11.82 -27.27 -62.16
C GLN A 234 -13.10 -27.16 -63.01
N GLY A 235 -12.93 -26.72 -64.26
CA GLY A 235 -13.90 -26.79 -65.37
C GLY A 235 -14.18 -25.39 -65.93
N GLY A 236 -13.86 -25.02 -67.17
CA GLY A 236 -13.63 -25.78 -68.40
C GLY A 236 -14.63 -25.30 -69.47
N THR A 237 -14.15 -25.06 -70.70
CA THR A 237 -14.86 -24.69 -71.96
C THR A 237 -15.32 -23.22 -72.06
N ARG A 238 -15.09 -22.46 -73.16
CA ARG A 238 -14.78 -22.75 -74.57
C ARG A 238 -13.73 -21.78 -75.11
#